data_AF-A0A816WJG3-F1
#
_entry.id   AF-A0A816WJG3-F1
#
_cell.length_a   1.000
_cell.length_b   1.000
_cell.length_c   1.000
_cell.angle_alpha   90.00
_cell.angle_beta   90.00
_cell.angle_gamma   90.00
#
_symmetry.space_group_name_H-M   'P 1'
#
loop_
_entity.id
_entity.type
_entity.pdbx_description
1 polymer ?
#
loop_
_entity_poly.entity_id
_entity_poly.type
_entity_poly.pdbx_seq_one_letter_code
_entity_poly.pdbx_strand_id
1 'polypeptide(L)'
;MGQLMLKVGHFDQAEELYNELLKGASDDRETAHIYHMLGMLKNDQGKHPEAVKLYEKSLEIKRKTLPEDDASLANTYNNIALA
;
A
#
# COMPACT_ATOMS: atom_id res chain seq x y z
N MET A 1 -2.55 14.07 1.82
CA MET A 1 -3.24 14.04 3.13
C MET A 1 -3.17 12.68 3.82
N GLY A 2 -3.31 11.54 3.13
CA GLY A 2 -3.23 10.20 3.75
C GLY A 2 -1.92 9.89 4.51
N GLN A 3 -0.74 10.28 3.99
CA GLN A 3 0.54 10.12 4.70
C GLN A 3 0.63 10.91 6.02
N LEU A 4 -0.11 12.02 6.14
CA LEU A 4 -0.13 12.83 7.37
C LEU A 4 -1.04 12.19 8.42
N MET A 5 -2.12 11.52 8.01
CA MET A 5 -3.03 10.81 8.92
C MET A 5 -2.38 9.60 9.60
N LEU A 6 -1.45 8.92 8.92
CA LEU A 6 -0.62 7.84 9.50
C LEU A 6 0.09 8.27 10.79
N LYS A 7 0.61 9.52 10.81
CA LYS A 7 1.36 10.05 11.96
C LYS A 7 0.49 10.48 13.14
N VAL A 8 -0.81 10.68 12.95
CA VAL A 8 -1.71 11.21 13.99
C VAL A 8 -2.60 10.12 14.59
N GLY A 9 -2.43 8.84 14.19
CA GLY A 9 -3.17 7.70 14.76
C GLY A 9 -4.63 7.58 14.30
N HIS A 10 -5.04 8.36 13.30
CA HIS A 10 -6.38 8.27 12.69
C HIS A 10 -6.43 7.18 11.64
N PHE A 11 -6.16 5.95 12.07
CA PHE A 11 -5.96 4.84 11.15
C PHE A 11 -7.25 4.44 10.42
N ASP A 12 -8.39 4.51 11.10
CA ASP A 12 -9.69 4.15 10.50
C ASP A 12 -10.08 5.13 9.38
N GLN A 13 -9.81 6.43 9.55
CA GLN A 13 -10.04 7.45 8.52
C GLN A 13 -9.10 7.29 7.33
N ALA A 14 -7.85 6.89 7.58
CA ALA A 14 -6.89 6.60 6.51
C ALA A 14 -7.33 5.36 5.71
N GLU A 15 -7.83 4.31 6.37
CA GLU A 15 -8.34 3.12 5.71
C GLU A 15 -9.57 3.42 4.85
N GLU A 16 -10.52 4.20 5.36
CA GLU A 16 -11.71 4.61 4.62
C GLU A 16 -11.34 5.44 3.38
N LEU A 17 -10.44 6.42 3.53
CA LEU A 17 -9.95 7.24 2.42
C LEU A 17 -9.24 6.41 1.34
N TYR A 18 -8.37 5.48 1.73
CA TYR A 18 -7.69 4.62 0.75
C TYR A 18 -8.66 3.66 0.05
N ASN A 19 -9.66 3.13 0.75
CA ASN A 19 -10.69 2.31 0.11
C ASN A 19 -11.58 3.12 -0.85
N GLU A 20 -11.83 4.39 -0.56
CA GLU A 20 -12.52 5.30 -1.49
C GLU A 20 -11.67 5.57 -2.72
N LEU A 21 -10.38 5.88 -2.55
CA LEU A 21 -9.44 6.05 -3.65
C LEU A 21 -9.36 4.80 -4.53
N LEU A 22 -9.39 3.61 -3.91
CA LEU A 22 -9.35 2.35 -4.66
C LEU A 22 -10.57 2.16 -5.58
N LYS A 23 -11.75 2.68 -5.20
CA LYS A 23 -12.96 2.62 -6.04
C LYS A 23 -12.88 3.58 -7.23
N GLY A 24 -12.16 4.69 -7.08
CA GLY A 24 -11.96 5.70 -8.13
C GLY A 24 -10.69 5.50 -8.96
N ALA A 25 -9.83 4.55 -8.60
CA ALA A 25 -8.56 4.32 -9.26
C ALA A 25 -8.78 3.98 -10.74
N SER A 26 -8.19 4.80 -11.61
CA SER A 26 -8.41 4.71 -13.06
C SER A 26 -7.32 3.94 -13.78
N ASP A 27 -6.19 3.68 -13.09
CA ASP A 27 -5.08 2.90 -13.61
C ASP A 27 -4.47 1.95 -12.57
N ASP A 28 -3.78 0.94 -13.09
CA ASP A 28 -3.14 -0.12 -12.32
C ASP A 28 -2.01 0.43 -11.44
N ARG A 29 -1.33 1.51 -11.85
CA ARG A 29 -0.21 2.08 -11.10
C ARG A 29 -0.70 2.79 -9.83
N GLU A 30 -1.77 3.56 -9.94
CA GLU A 30 -2.47 4.22 -8.84
C GLU A 30 -3.06 3.19 -7.89
N THR A 31 -3.70 2.16 -8.43
CA THR A 31 -4.22 1.02 -7.64
C THR A 31 -3.10 0.36 -6.83
N ALA A 32 -1.95 0.11 -7.44
CA ALA A 32 -0.81 -0.48 -6.75
C ALA A 32 -0.26 0.42 -5.64
N HIS A 33 -0.24 1.73 -5.86
CA HIS A 33 0.22 2.69 -4.86
C HIS A 33 -0.73 2.73 -3.65
N ILE A 34 -2.05 2.72 -3.88
CA ILE A 34 -3.06 2.70 -2.81
C ILE A 34 -2.92 1.44 -1.95
N TYR A 35 -2.75 0.26 -2.56
CA TYR A 35 -2.50 -0.98 -1.82
C TYR A 35 -1.22 -0.93 -0.98
N HIS A 36 -0.16 -0.31 -1.49
CA HIS A 36 1.08 -0.13 -0.73
C HIS A 36 0.85 0.77 0.50
N MET A 37 0.09 1.86 0.34
CA MET A 37 -0.24 2.76 1.46
C MET A 37 -1.11 2.09 2.52
N LEU A 38 -2.07 1.27 2.11
CA LEU A 38 -2.87 0.43 3.02
C LEU A 38 -2.00 -0.60 3.76
N GLY A 39 -1.01 -1.20 3.08
CA GLY A 39 -0.05 -2.09 3.72
C GLY A 39 0.73 -1.41 4.83
N MET A 40 1.26 -0.20 4.57
CA MET A 40 1.95 0.61 5.57
C MET A 40 1.04 0.93 6.75
N LEU A 41 -0.21 1.31 6.48
CA LEU A 41 -1.21 1.60 7.51
C LEU A 41 -1.44 0.40 8.44
N LYS A 42 -1.64 -0.80 7.87
CA LYS A 42 -1.84 -2.02 8.66
C LYS A 42 -0.59 -2.40 9.46
N ASN A 43 0.59 -2.16 8.89
CA ASN A 43 1.85 -2.39 9.59
C ASN A 43 1.98 -1.47 10.82
N ASP A 44 1.67 -0.19 10.66
CA ASP A 44 1.68 0.80 11.75
C ASP A 44 0.62 0.48 12.84
N GLN A 45 -0.47 -0.21 12.48
CA GLN A 45 -1.46 -0.75 13.42
C GLN A 45 -1.02 -2.07 14.11
N GLY A 46 0.15 -2.62 13.78
CA GLY A 46 0.61 -3.93 14.26
C GLY A 46 -0.10 -5.14 13.61
N LYS A 47 -0.89 -4.91 12.56
CA LYS A 47 -1.62 -5.93 11.80
C LYS A 47 -0.76 -6.48 10.66
N HIS A 48 0.39 -7.03 11.00
CA HIS A 48 1.40 -7.50 10.06
C HIS A 48 0.87 -8.48 8.99
N PRO A 49 0.03 -9.50 9.32
CA PRO A 49 -0.50 -10.40 8.30
C PRO A 49 -1.42 -9.73 7.27
N GLU A 50 -2.15 -8.67 7.67
CA GLU A 50 -2.96 -7.87 6.75
C GLU A 50 -2.07 -6.97 5.88
N ALA A 51 -1.01 -6.39 6.47
CA ALA A 51 -0.03 -5.58 5.77
C ALA A 51 0.65 -6.33 4.63
N VAL A 52 1.14 -7.54 4.90
CA VAL A 52 1.80 -8.40 3.90
C VAL A 52 0.87 -8.67 2.71
N LYS A 53 -0.40 -9.05 2.96
CA LYS A 53 -1.37 -9.29 1.88
C LYS A 53 -1.61 -8.06 1.01
N LEU A 54 -1.60 -6.87 1.60
CA LEU A 54 -1.79 -5.61 0.87
C LEU A 54 -0.54 -5.25 0.06
N TYR A 55 0.65 -5.46 0.60
CA TYR A 55 1.89 -5.31 -0.15
C TYR A 55 2.02 -6.30 -1.30
N GLU A 56 1.60 -7.56 -1.12
CA GLU A 56 1.57 -8.56 -2.19
C GLU A 56 0.65 -8.15 -3.34
N LYS A 57 -0.54 -7.63 -3.04
CA LYS A 57 -1.45 -7.06 -4.07
C LYS A 57 -0.81 -5.89 -4.81
N SER A 58 -0.16 -4.97 -4.10
CA SER A 58 0.60 -3.88 -4.72
C SER A 58 1.69 -4.42 -5.64
N LEU A 59 2.43 -5.42 -5.18
CA LEU A 59 3.53 -6.02 -5.92
C LEU A 59 3.04 -6.73 -7.19
N GLU A 60 1.94 -7.46 -7.12
CA GLU A 60 1.37 -8.16 -8.27
C GLU A 60 1.04 -7.18 -9.41
N ILE A 61 0.44 -6.04 -9.07
CA ILE A 61 0.07 -5.02 -10.05
C ILE A 61 1.32 -4.30 -10.58
N LYS A 62 2.27 -3.94 -9.70
CA LYS A 62 3.55 -3.35 -10.13
C LYS A 62 4.32 -4.28 -11.07
N ARG A 63 4.35 -5.58 -10.83
CA ARG A 63 5.03 -6.55 -11.71
C ARG A 63 4.40 -6.67 -13.10
N LYS A 64 3.10 -6.38 -13.25
CA LYS A 64 2.41 -6.37 -14.54
C LYS A 64 2.66 -5.08 -15.33
N THR A 65 2.94 -3.98 -14.62
CA THR A 65 2.98 -2.62 -15.20
C THR A 65 4.36 -2.01 -15.29
N LEU A 66 5.32 -2.48 -14.49
CA LEU A 66 6.66 -1.94 -14.39
C LEU A 66 7.71 -2.97 -14.81
N PRO A 67 8.84 -2.54 -15.37
CA PRO A 67 10.01 -3.40 -15.56
C PRO A 67 10.48 -4.00 -14.23
N GLU A 68 11.04 -5.21 -14.26
CA GLU A 68 11.49 -5.92 -13.04
C GLU A 68 12.54 -5.16 -12.22
N ASP A 69 13.29 -4.24 -12.85
CA ASP A 69 14.33 -3.41 -12.21
C ASP A 69 13.81 -2.08 -11.63
N ASP A 70 12.48 -1.87 -11.57
CA ASP A 70 11.92 -0.64 -11.03
C ASP A 70 12.12 -0.55 -9.50
N ALA A 71 12.71 0.55 -9.03
CA ALA A 71 12.99 0.80 -7.63
C ALA A 71 11.73 0.73 -6.72
N SER A 72 10.54 0.92 -7.28
CA SER A 72 9.28 0.81 -6.53
C SER A 72 8.91 -0.65 -6.17
N LEU A 73 9.47 -1.65 -6.85
CA LEU A 73 9.35 -3.06 -6.49
C LEU A 73 10.20 -3.36 -5.26
N ALA A 74 11.45 -2.87 -5.23
CA ALA A 74 12.36 -3.03 -4.09
C ALA A 74 11.79 -2.44 -2.80
N ASN A 75 11.14 -1.27 -2.87
CA ASN A 75 10.47 -0.68 -1.71
C ASN A 75 9.32 -1.55 -1.19
N THR A 76 8.55 -2.19 -2.07
CA THR A 76 7.48 -3.10 -1.64
C THR A 76 8.07 -4.35 -0.98
N TYR A 77 9.14 -4.93 -1.53
CA TYR A 77 9.80 -6.09 -0.92
C TYR A 77 10.39 -5.79 0.46
N ASN A 78 11.04 -4.63 0.62
CA ASN A 78 11.55 -4.20 1.91
C ASN A 78 10.44 -4.09 2.96
N ASN A 79 9.28 -3.53 2.58
CA ASN A 79 8.16 -3.40 3.49
C ASN A 79 7.49 -4.73 3.83
N ILE A 80 7.48 -5.72 2.92
CA ILE A 80 7.05 -7.09 3.22
C ILE A 80 8.00 -7.75 4.22
N ALA A 81 9.32 -7.58 4.04
CA ALA A 81 10.31 -8.17 4.93
C ALA A 81 10.33 -7.54 6.34
N LEU A 82 9.85 -6.30 6.47
CA LEU A 82 9.78 -5.57 7.74
C LEU A 82 8.43 -5.69 8.46
N ALA A 83 7.39 -6.18 7.78
CA ALA A 83 6.06 -6.39 8.35
C ALA A 83 5.97 -7.72 9.06
#